data_AF-A0A3Q9KVP3-F1
#
_entry.id   AF-A0A3Q9KVP3-F1
#
_cell.length_a   1.000
_cell.length_b   1.000
_cell.length_c   1.000
_cell.angle_alpha   90.00
_cell.angle_beta   90.00
_cell.angle_gamma   90.00
#
_symmetry.space_group_name_H-M   'P 1'
#
loop_
_entity.id
_entity.type
_entity.pdbx_description
1 polymer ?
#
loop_
_entity_poly.entity_id
_entity_poly.type
_entity_poly.pdbx_seq_one_letter_code
_entity_poly.pdbx_strand_id
1 'polypeptide(L)'
;MTGSRDHGITTGRRDHDGTTAEWRNDGGGGHGGDQCGDHGGDQGGDHGRGGARGTGGGHRRAGGRGGAGGRGGAGGRGCRGVRSPGWAAVKGAGAGGANLLAVRSHNTALVLDLLRAAGAGGVSRLELAERTGLTPQAVSKITARLREEGLAAEAGHRASTGGKPRTLLRLVPEAGHAVGVHLDRDGVRTVLVDLAGTVVAQRWAPADFGVGAEGVVELVVREVTAGVASLEAAEGPSRSDGGDRGGLGGAAPLGGAGPLGVSALAGSDVGVSALGVSVLGVGVALPGPLDHLRGVLHRVTGFPEWDGFPLRDALARRLGVPVVVDKDTNAAALGLALGGAAGGSGSSFAYLYFGTGLGAGLVLGGAVHRGARTGAGEFGHQVVQWGGPLCGCGDRGCVEALCLAAVARGDLPEAGRVLGVGAANLVALLDVDLVLIGGRTVTEAPEPFLRGVTEVLDARAHRTGEPPLPVRVAAGGVADGAAQLVLAPVFGRADD
;
A
#
# COMPACT_ATOMS: atom_id res chain seq x y z
N MET A 1 67.70 33.15 7.49
CA MET A 1 68.75 32.13 7.30
C MET A 1 68.14 31.02 6.44
N THR A 2 67.93 31.20 5.14
CA THR A 2 68.87 30.99 4.00
C THR A 2 69.58 29.64 4.01
N GLY A 3 69.26 28.78 3.04
CA GLY A 3 69.95 27.52 2.74
C GLY A 3 69.29 26.73 1.60
N SER A 4 69.30 27.30 0.39
CA SER A 4 68.88 26.69 -0.87
C SER A 4 69.88 25.63 -1.37
N ARG A 5 69.38 24.60 -2.08
CA ARG A 5 69.97 24.09 -3.34
C ARG A 5 68.90 23.36 -4.16
N ASP A 6 68.40 24.07 -5.17
CA ASP A 6 67.78 23.54 -6.40
C ASP A 6 68.77 22.73 -7.23
N HIS A 7 68.25 21.89 -8.14
CA HIS A 7 68.61 21.61 -9.56
C HIS A 7 67.64 20.46 -9.97
N GLY A 8 66.78 20.47 -10.98
CA GLY A 8 66.57 21.31 -12.15
C GLY A 8 66.18 20.40 -13.33
N ILE A 9 64.88 20.33 -13.66
CA ILE A 9 64.19 20.30 -14.99
C ILE A 9 64.81 19.38 -16.10
N THR A 10 64.11 18.41 -16.72
CA THR A 10 63.32 18.64 -17.97
C THR A 10 62.58 17.40 -18.52
N THR A 11 61.52 17.75 -19.23
CA THR A 11 60.50 17.04 -20.02
C THR A 11 60.96 16.04 -21.09
N GLY A 12 60.15 15.00 -21.34
CA GLY A 12 60.17 14.18 -22.55
C GLY A 12 58.82 13.51 -22.82
N ARG A 13 58.30 13.63 -24.03
CA ARG A 13 56.94 13.27 -24.48
C ARG A 13 57.03 12.13 -25.50
N ARG A 14 56.09 11.18 -25.38
CA ARG A 14 55.61 10.16 -26.36
C ARG A 14 56.57 9.03 -26.75
N ASP A 15 56.07 7.79 -26.65
CA ASP A 15 55.62 7.03 -27.82
C ASP A 15 54.57 5.96 -27.46
N HIS A 16 53.68 5.73 -28.43
CA HIS A 16 52.61 4.73 -28.46
C HIS A 16 53.20 3.34 -28.68
N ASP A 17 52.68 2.34 -27.98
CA ASP A 17 52.59 0.98 -28.55
C ASP A 17 51.28 0.32 -28.10
N GLY A 18 50.48 -0.02 -29.10
CA GLY A 18 49.23 -0.74 -28.95
C GLY A 18 49.47 -2.24 -28.98
N THR A 19 48.69 -2.97 -28.18
CA THR A 19 48.43 -4.39 -28.41
C THR A 19 46.97 -4.68 -28.13
N THR A 20 46.25 -4.89 -29.21
CA THR A 20 44.89 -5.44 -29.32
C THR A 20 44.91 -6.93 -28.94
N ALA A 21 44.11 -7.34 -27.96
CA ALA A 21 43.84 -8.75 -27.72
C ALA A 21 42.59 -9.18 -28.52
N GLU A 22 42.84 -9.91 -29.61
CA GLU A 22 41.84 -10.58 -30.43
C GLU A 22 41.20 -11.76 -29.68
N TRP A 23 39.86 -11.85 -29.76
CA TRP A 23 39.10 -13.05 -29.39
C TRP A 23 39.24 -14.09 -30.50
N ARG A 24 39.97 -15.18 -30.23
CA ARG A 24 39.99 -16.37 -31.08
C ARG A 24 38.92 -17.36 -30.63
N ASN A 25 38.01 -17.66 -31.55
CA ASN A 25 37.19 -18.87 -31.55
C ASN A 25 38.08 -20.04 -31.98
N ASP A 26 38.21 -21.06 -31.13
CA ASP A 26 38.55 -22.40 -31.57
C ASP A 26 37.50 -23.36 -31.01
N GLY A 27 36.70 -23.92 -31.93
CA GLY A 27 35.87 -25.09 -31.67
C GLY A 27 36.69 -26.35 -31.88
N GLY A 28 36.31 -27.44 -31.20
CA GLY A 28 36.81 -28.77 -31.53
C GLY A 28 36.69 -29.84 -30.44
N GLY A 29 35.51 -30.46 -30.34
CA GLY A 29 35.36 -31.91 -30.21
C GLY A 29 35.46 -32.56 -28.81
N GLY A 30 34.37 -33.24 -28.41
CA GLY A 30 34.41 -34.19 -27.28
C GLY A 30 33.04 -34.67 -26.78
N HIS A 31 32.49 -35.68 -27.47
CA HIS A 31 31.28 -36.48 -27.25
C HIS A 31 30.64 -36.64 -25.85
N GLY A 32 29.29 -36.72 -25.88
CA GLY A 32 28.39 -37.32 -24.89
C GLY A 32 27.09 -36.49 -24.83
N GLY A 33 25.98 -36.78 -25.53
CA GLY A 33 25.37 -38.08 -25.80
C GLY A 33 24.23 -38.28 -24.80
N ASP A 34 23.09 -37.59 -24.99
CA ASP A 34 21.81 -38.02 -24.43
C ASP A 34 20.63 -37.49 -25.25
N GLN A 35 19.68 -38.40 -25.47
CA GLN A 35 18.60 -38.34 -26.44
C GLN A 35 17.35 -37.71 -25.81
N CYS A 36 16.64 -36.86 -26.55
CA CYS A 36 15.22 -36.58 -26.32
C CYS A 36 14.55 -36.48 -27.69
N GLY A 37 13.65 -37.43 -27.95
CA GLY A 37 12.98 -37.60 -29.23
C GLY A 37 11.81 -36.65 -29.44
N ASP A 38 11.67 -36.22 -30.70
CA ASP A 38 10.46 -35.65 -31.27
C ASP A 38 9.38 -36.71 -31.44
N HIS A 39 8.13 -36.35 -31.13
CA HIS A 39 6.94 -36.99 -31.69
C HIS A 39 6.13 -35.93 -32.44
N GLY A 40 6.13 -36.05 -33.77
CA GLY A 40 5.02 -35.59 -34.63
C GLY A 40 3.74 -36.35 -34.27
N GLY A 41 2.56 -36.00 -34.72
CA GLY A 41 2.09 -35.10 -35.76
C GLY A 41 0.68 -35.60 -36.06
N ASP A 42 -0.27 -34.70 -36.35
CA ASP A 42 -1.53 -35.15 -36.95
C ASP A 42 -2.18 -34.01 -37.74
N GLN A 43 -2.31 -34.21 -39.05
CA GLN A 43 -3.16 -33.45 -39.97
C GLN A 43 -3.75 -34.43 -40.98
N GLY A 44 -5.04 -34.74 -40.85
CA GLY A 44 -5.92 -35.06 -41.99
C GLY A 44 -6.49 -33.72 -42.51
N GLY A 45 -6.38 -33.39 -43.81
CA GLY A 45 -7.15 -33.99 -44.90
C GLY A 45 -8.57 -33.41 -44.84
N ASP A 46 -9.03 -32.57 -45.76
CA ASP A 46 -9.41 -33.00 -47.11
C ASP A 46 -9.70 -31.81 -48.04
N HIS A 47 -9.74 -32.14 -49.32
CA HIS A 47 -9.55 -31.41 -50.56
C HIS A 47 -10.65 -30.43 -51.01
N GLY A 48 -10.28 -29.53 -51.93
CA GLY A 48 -11.23 -28.67 -52.64
C GLY A 48 -10.62 -27.77 -53.72
N ARG A 49 -10.15 -28.39 -54.79
CA ARG A 49 -9.45 -27.84 -55.98
C ARG A 49 -10.07 -26.59 -56.67
N GLY A 50 -9.16 -25.80 -57.25
CA GLY A 50 -9.29 -25.11 -58.55
C GLY A 50 -9.64 -23.63 -58.44
N GLY A 51 -8.96 -22.66 -59.07
CA GLY A 51 -8.00 -22.66 -60.17
C GLY A 51 -8.27 -21.43 -61.05
N ALA A 52 -7.19 -20.75 -61.49
CA ALA A 52 -7.12 -19.63 -62.46
C ALA A 52 -7.53 -18.23 -61.94
N ARG A 53 -6.61 -17.26 -61.78
CA ARG A 53 -5.78 -16.48 -62.75
C ARG A 53 -6.52 -15.32 -63.42
N GLY A 54 -5.89 -14.13 -63.38
CA GLY A 54 -6.08 -13.03 -64.36
C GLY A 54 -6.58 -11.72 -63.74
N THR A 55 -5.71 -10.81 -63.26
CA THR A 55 -4.99 -9.72 -63.97
C THR A 55 -5.78 -8.43 -64.21
N GLY A 56 -5.15 -7.30 -63.84
CA GLY A 56 -5.34 -5.96 -64.42
C GLY A 56 -6.52 -5.17 -63.83
N GLY A 57 -6.38 -3.96 -63.28
CA GLY A 57 -5.40 -2.91 -63.55
C GLY A 57 -6.03 -1.87 -64.49
N GLY A 58 -6.38 -0.69 -63.95
CA GLY A 58 -6.40 0.55 -64.74
C GLY A 58 -7.73 1.30 -64.89
N HIS A 59 -7.85 2.38 -64.12
CA HIS A 59 -8.15 3.75 -64.59
C HIS A 59 -9.58 4.26 -64.89
N ARG A 60 -9.84 5.42 -64.24
CA ARG A 60 -10.52 6.67 -64.67
C ARG A 60 -11.94 6.95 -64.12
N ARG A 61 -11.95 7.98 -63.23
CA ARG A 61 -12.81 9.19 -63.16
C ARG A 61 -14.24 9.11 -63.71
N ALA A 62 -15.24 9.38 -62.88
CA ALA A 62 -15.87 10.70 -62.67
C ALA A 62 -17.31 10.57 -62.14
N GLY A 63 -17.66 11.42 -61.16
CA GLY A 63 -18.97 12.07 -60.99
C GLY A 63 -20.21 11.23 -60.65
N GLY A 64 -20.87 11.54 -59.53
CA GLY A 64 -22.27 11.16 -59.33
C GLY A 64 -22.70 11.15 -57.87
N ARG A 65 -23.59 12.07 -57.51
CA ARG A 65 -24.19 12.22 -56.16
C ARG A 65 -25.19 11.09 -55.87
N GLY A 66 -25.31 10.73 -54.59
CA GLY A 66 -26.59 10.33 -53.99
C GLY A 66 -26.61 8.97 -53.29
N GLY A 67 -27.11 8.98 -52.05
CA GLY A 67 -27.94 7.87 -51.53
C GLY A 67 -27.27 6.82 -50.66
N ALA A 68 -27.38 7.03 -49.35
CA ALA A 68 -27.69 6.06 -48.28
C ALA A 68 -27.19 4.60 -48.35
N GLY A 69 -26.52 4.19 -47.28
CA GLY A 69 -26.72 2.87 -46.67
C GLY A 69 -25.48 1.98 -46.54
N GLY A 70 -25.06 1.76 -45.29
CA GLY A 70 -24.60 0.45 -44.85
C GLY A 70 -23.09 0.17 -44.79
N ARG A 71 -22.62 0.05 -43.54
CA ARG A 71 -21.58 -0.87 -43.02
C ARG A 71 -20.10 -0.59 -43.31
N GLY A 72 -19.32 -0.55 -42.22
CA GLY A 72 -18.08 -1.34 -42.11
C GLY A 72 -16.76 -0.58 -42.25
N GLY A 73 -15.92 -0.69 -41.19
CA GLY A 73 -14.52 -0.24 -41.16
C GLY A 73 -14.33 0.93 -40.20
N ALA A 74 -13.43 0.93 -39.22
CA ALA A 74 -12.30 0.06 -38.96
C ALA A 74 -12.08 -0.03 -37.44
N GLY A 75 -11.82 -1.24 -36.94
CA GLY A 75 -11.43 -1.48 -35.56
C GLY A 75 -10.05 -0.92 -35.29
N GLY A 76 -10.01 0.32 -34.77
CA GLY A 76 -8.90 0.75 -33.93
C GLY A 76 -8.92 -0.10 -32.67
N ARG A 77 -7.86 -0.87 -32.43
CA ARG A 77 -7.62 -1.57 -31.16
C ARG A 77 -7.35 -0.52 -30.09
N GLY A 78 -8.43 0.07 -29.57
CA GLY A 78 -8.42 0.81 -28.32
C GLY A 78 -8.13 -0.16 -27.18
N CYS A 79 -7.10 0.14 -26.40
CA CYS A 79 -6.83 -0.47 -25.12
C CYS A 79 -8.11 -0.37 -24.28
N ARG A 80 -8.82 -1.48 -24.09
CA ARG A 80 -9.93 -1.51 -23.15
C ARG A 80 -9.33 -1.34 -21.78
N GLY A 81 -9.69 -0.23 -21.13
CA GLY A 81 -9.44 -0.02 -19.71
C GLY A 81 -9.92 -1.25 -18.95
N VAL A 82 -9.01 -1.82 -18.16
CA VAL A 82 -9.32 -2.82 -17.15
C VAL A 82 -10.29 -2.12 -16.19
N ARG A 83 -11.56 -2.51 -16.24
CA ARG A 83 -12.51 -2.11 -15.21
C ARG A 83 -12.08 -2.79 -13.92
N SER A 84 -11.86 -2.01 -12.88
CA SER A 84 -11.61 -2.49 -11.52
C SER A 84 -12.70 -3.51 -11.14
N PRO A 85 -12.35 -4.66 -10.52
CA PRO A 85 -13.34 -5.68 -10.20
C PRO A 85 -14.38 -5.13 -9.24
N GLY A 86 -15.64 -5.15 -9.67
CA GLY A 86 -16.79 -4.84 -8.82
C GLY A 86 -16.91 -5.88 -7.71
N TRP A 87 -16.77 -5.43 -6.47
CA TRP A 87 -17.33 -6.03 -5.27
C TRP A 87 -18.72 -6.65 -5.57
N ALA A 88 -18.84 -7.97 -5.46
CA ALA A 88 -20.14 -8.61 -5.46
C ALA A 88 -20.74 -8.44 -4.06
N ALA A 89 -21.94 -7.84 -3.99
CA ALA A 89 -22.66 -7.62 -2.75
C ALA A 89 -22.95 -8.95 -2.02
N VAL A 90 -22.33 -9.15 -0.86
CA VAL A 90 -22.76 -10.17 0.10
C VAL A 90 -24.02 -9.64 0.79
N LYS A 91 -25.17 -10.27 0.51
CA LYS A 91 -26.43 -9.98 1.22
C LYS A 91 -26.46 -10.76 2.53
N GLY A 92 -26.31 -10.07 3.66
CA GLY A 92 -26.56 -10.59 5.00
C GLY A 92 -27.11 -9.48 5.89
N ALA A 93 -28.26 -9.72 6.52
CA ALA A 93 -29.07 -8.72 7.20
C ALA A 93 -28.53 -8.37 8.61
N GLY A 94 -28.31 -7.08 8.85
CA GLY A 94 -28.01 -6.48 10.14
C GLY A 94 -28.05 -4.95 10.00
N ALA A 95 -29.14 -4.33 10.46
CA ALA A 95 -29.39 -2.90 10.28
C ALA A 95 -28.61 -2.09 11.32
N GLY A 96 -27.45 -1.54 10.93
CA GLY A 96 -26.67 -0.63 11.77
C GLY A 96 -25.33 -0.21 11.15
N GLY A 97 -24.49 -1.18 10.77
CA GLY A 97 -23.13 -0.91 10.23
C GLY A 97 -23.00 -0.94 8.71
N ALA A 98 -23.98 -1.51 7.99
CA ALA A 98 -23.87 -1.75 6.55
C ALA A 98 -24.02 -0.48 5.66
N ASN A 99 -24.38 0.67 6.23
CA ASN A 99 -24.79 1.83 5.43
C ASN A 99 -23.65 2.80 5.09
N LEU A 100 -22.51 2.78 5.80
CA LEU A 100 -21.38 3.66 5.45
C LEU A 100 -20.73 3.25 4.12
N LEU A 101 -20.67 1.94 3.85
CA LEU A 101 -20.15 1.38 2.60
C LEU A 101 -21.07 1.66 1.39
N ALA A 102 -22.31 2.08 1.65
CA ALA A 102 -23.25 2.56 0.64
C ALA A 102 -23.09 4.07 0.32
N VAL A 103 -22.24 4.79 1.06
CA VAL A 103 -21.89 6.21 0.83
C VAL A 103 -20.91 6.32 -0.35
N ARG A 104 -21.35 5.89 -1.53
CA ARG A 104 -20.52 5.81 -2.75
C ARG A 104 -20.49 7.07 -3.61
N SER A 105 -21.18 8.14 -3.22
CA SER A 105 -21.06 9.36 -4.03
C SER A 105 -19.73 10.04 -3.71
N HIS A 106 -18.90 10.20 -4.73
CA HIS A 106 -17.65 10.98 -4.67
C HIS A 106 -17.85 12.31 -3.92
N ASN A 107 -18.99 12.97 -4.14
CA ASN A 107 -19.37 14.20 -3.46
C ASN A 107 -19.50 14.05 -1.93
N THR A 108 -19.98 12.90 -1.44
CA THR A 108 -20.07 12.67 0.01
C THR A 108 -18.70 12.43 0.60
N ALA A 109 -17.85 11.67 -0.08
CA ALA A 109 -16.47 11.43 0.33
C ALA A 109 -15.68 12.74 0.46
N LEU A 110 -15.83 13.66 -0.49
CA LEU A 110 -15.25 15.01 -0.42
C LEU A 110 -15.75 15.80 0.81
N VAL A 111 -17.05 15.76 1.10
CA VAL A 111 -17.61 16.46 2.27
C VAL A 111 -17.13 15.84 3.58
N LEU A 112 -17.09 14.51 3.67
CA LEU A 112 -16.55 13.79 4.83
C LEU A 112 -15.07 14.11 5.05
N ASP A 113 -14.28 14.21 3.98
CA ASP A 113 -12.85 14.53 4.06
C ASP A 113 -12.62 15.92 4.65
N LEU A 114 -13.41 16.89 4.21
CA LEU A 114 -13.37 18.25 4.74
C LEU A 114 -13.84 18.32 6.20
N LEU A 115 -14.85 17.54 6.59
CA LEU A 115 -15.30 17.44 7.97
C LEU A 115 -14.20 16.82 8.86
N ARG A 116 -13.53 15.77 8.38
CA ARG A 116 -12.40 15.13 9.07
C ARG A 116 -11.24 16.12 9.25
N ALA A 117 -10.87 16.83 8.18
CA ALA A 117 -9.80 17.83 8.22
C ALA A 117 -10.12 19.04 9.12
N ALA A 118 -11.40 19.39 9.30
CA ALA A 118 -11.81 20.49 10.17
C ALA A 118 -11.75 20.14 11.67
N GLY A 119 -11.73 18.86 12.02
CA GLY A 119 -11.67 18.38 13.40
C GLY A 119 -12.83 18.89 14.27
N ALA A 120 -12.56 19.02 15.58
CA ALA A 120 -13.57 19.45 16.56
C ALA A 120 -14.09 20.88 16.33
N GLY A 121 -13.29 21.74 15.69
CA GLY A 121 -13.68 23.12 15.37
C GLY A 121 -14.78 23.21 14.32
N GLY A 122 -14.99 22.15 13.54
CA GLY A 122 -16.03 22.07 12.52
C GLY A 122 -15.88 23.05 11.35
N VAL A 123 -16.77 22.91 10.38
CA VAL A 123 -16.79 23.69 9.13
C VAL A 123 -18.23 24.05 8.77
N SER A 124 -18.45 25.25 8.22
CA SER A 124 -19.77 25.68 7.79
C SER A 124 -20.15 25.11 6.42
N ARG A 125 -21.46 25.05 6.13
CA ARG A 125 -21.95 24.63 4.80
C ARG A 125 -21.45 25.53 3.66
N LEU A 126 -21.19 26.81 3.93
CA LEU A 126 -20.61 27.71 2.93
C LEU A 126 -19.17 27.32 2.62
N GLU A 127 -18.34 27.14 3.64
CA GLU A 127 -16.94 26.72 3.47
C GLU A 127 -16.87 25.34 2.80
N LEU A 128 -17.79 24.42 3.11
CA LEU A 128 -17.91 23.15 2.40
C LEU A 128 -18.23 23.34 0.91
N ALA A 129 -19.19 24.19 0.56
CA ALA A 129 -19.54 24.48 -0.84
C ALA A 129 -18.38 25.11 -1.60
N GLU A 130 -17.70 26.10 -1.00
CA GLU A 130 -16.54 26.77 -1.59
C GLU A 130 -15.37 25.81 -1.83
N ARG A 131 -15.06 24.95 -0.87
CA ARG A 131 -13.91 24.04 -0.95
C ARG A 131 -14.17 22.80 -1.82
N THR A 132 -15.41 22.33 -1.90
CA THR A 132 -15.76 21.18 -2.74
C THR A 132 -16.16 21.56 -4.17
N GLY A 133 -16.50 22.84 -4.42
CA GLY A 133 -17.09 23.28 -5.69
C GLY A 133 -18.53 22.81 -5.90
N LEU A 134 -19.17 22.21 -4.90
CA LEU A 134 -20.55 21.75 -4.97
C LEU A 134 -21.55 22.89 -4.78
N THR A 135 -22.76 22.73 -5.32
CA THR A 135 -23.82 23.71 -5.10
C THR A 135 -24.24 23.73 -3.62
N PRO A 136 -24.67 24.89 -3.08
CA PRO A 136 -25.17 24.98 -1.70
C PRO A 136 -26.31 24.00 -1.41
N GLN A 137 -27.18 23.72 -2.40
CA GLN A 137 -28.25 22.73 -2.26
C GLN A 137 -27.69 21.30 -2.14
N ALA A 138 -26.66 20.94 -2.91
CA ALA A 138 -26.02 19.63 -2.83
C ALA A 138 -25.36 19.42 -1.45
N VAL A 139 -24.59 20.40 -0.98
CA VAL A 139 -23.99 20.36 0.36
C VAL A 139 -25.06 20.26 1.46
N SER A 140 -26.17 20.98 1.32
CA SER A 140 -27.28 20.91 2.28
C SER A 140 -27.89 19.51 2.34
N LYS A 141 -28.14 18.87 1.18
CA LYS A 141 -28.65 17.49 1.12
C LYS A 141 -27.68 16.48 1.71
N ILE A 142 -26.39 16.57 1.36
CA ILE A 142 -25.35 15.66 1.86
C ILE A 142 -25.23 15.80 3.38
N THR A 143 -25.07 17.03 3.88
CA THR A 143 -24.89 17.26 5.32
C THR A 143 -26.13 16.94 6.14
N ALA A 144 -27.34 17.08 5.58
CA ALA A 144 -28.56 16.63 6.24
C ALA A 144 -28.56 15.10 6.41
N ARG A 145 -28.25 14.36 5.33
CA ARG A 145 -28.15 12.90 5.37
C ARG A 145 -27.07 12.42 6.34
N LEU A 146 -25.88 13.02 6.31
CA LEU A 146 -24.80 12.66 7.24
C LEU A 146 -25.19 12.88 8.71
N ARG A 147 -26.02 13.89 9.02
CA ARG A 147 -26.55 14.09 10.38
C ARG A 147 -27.61 13.07 10.75
N GLU A 148 -28.49 12.72 9.82
CA GLU A 148 -29.51 11.68 10.00
C GLU A 148 -28.87 10.30 10.23
N GLU A 149 -27.76 10.02 9.54
CA GLU A 149 -26.95 8.80 9.71
C GLU A 149 -26.01 8.86 10.94
N GLY A 150 -26.00 9.96 11.70
CA GLY A 150 -25.16 10.12 12.90
C GLY A 150 -23.66 10.36 12.64
N LEU A 151 -23.26 10.55 11.38
CA LEU A 151 -21.86 10.74 10.96
C LEU A 151 -21.37 12.18 11.14
N ALA A 152 -22.29 13.13 11.20
CA ALA A 152 -21.99 14.53 11.44
C ALA A 152 -22.90 15.12 12.53
N ALA A 153 -22.34 16.02 13.33
CA ALA A 153 -23.05 16.74 14.38
C ALA A 153 -22.79 18.25 14.29
N GLU A 154 -23.61 19.05 14.97
CA GLU A 154 -23.35 20.48 15.09
C GLU A 154 -22.19 20.74 16.07
N ALA A 155 -21.24 21.58 15.66
CA ALA A 155 -20.07 21.98 16.45
C ALA A 155 -20.26 23.36 17.13
N GLY A 156 -21.49 23.88 17.14
CA GLY A 156 -21.84 25.20 17.66
C GLY A 156 -21.98 26.28 16.57
N HIS A 157 -21.88 27.55 16.98
CA HIS A 157 -22.04 28.71 16.10
C HIS A 157 -20.78 29.58 16.12
N ARG A 158 -20.32 30.02 14.93
CA ARG A 158 -19.27 31.04 14.82
C ARG A 158 -19.90 32.44 14.73
N ALA A 159 -19.40 33.38 15.52
CA ALA A 159 -19.77 34.79 15.43
C ALA A 159 -19.45 35.33 14.02
N SER A 160 -20.35 36.12 13.45
CA SER A 160 -20.18 36.75 12.14
C SER A 160 -19.99 38.25 12.32
N THR A 161 -19.04 38.84 11.59
CA THR A 161 -18.76 40.28 11.57
C THR A 161 -19.79 41.11 10.79
N GLY A 162 -21.04 40.64 10.67
CA GLY A 162 -22.11 41.34 9.95
C GLY A 162 -23.31 40.52 9.47
N GLY A 163 -23.45 39.24 9.83
CA GLY A 163 -24.55 38.36 9.39
C GLY A 163 -25.08 37.39 10.46
N LYS A 164 -26.07 36.56 10.10
CA LYS A 164 -26.63 35.53 11.00
C LYS A 164 -25.52 34.54 11.42
N PRO A 165 -25.42 34.15 12.71
CA PRO A 165 -24.44 33.18 13.18
C PRO A 165 -24.45 31.91 12.33
N ARG A 166 -23.25 31.41 11.97
CA ARG A 166 -23.11 30.24 11.10
C ARG A 166 -23.04 28.97 11.93
N THR A 167 -23.96 28.04 11.68
CA THR A 167 -23.89 26.68 12.25
C THR A 167 -22.69 25.94 11.66
N LEU A 168 -21.84 25.44 12.53
CA LEU A 168 -20.68 24.61 12.18
C LEU A 168 -21.05 23.14 12.27
N LEU A 169 -20.50 22.34 11.36
CA LEU A 169 -20.65 20.88 11.34
C LEU A 169 -19.31 20.23 11.62
N ARG A 170 -19.30 19.17 12.43
CA ARG A 170 -18.13 18.32 12.67
C ARG A 170 -18.46 16.87 12.37
N LEU A 171 -17.42 16.09 12.07
CA LEU A 171 -17.50 14.63 12.05
C LEU A 171 -17.80 14.12 13.47
N VAL A 172 -18.51 13.01 13.56
CA VAL A 172 -18.66 12.20 14.77
C VAL A 172 -17.66 11.03 14.65
N PRO A 173 -16.48 11.10 15.27
CA PRO A 173 -15.42 10.10 15.08
C PRO A 173 -15.89 8.67 15.40
N GLU A 174 -16.67 8.52 16.47
CA GLU A 174 -17.10 7.24 17.03
C GLU A 174 -18.21 6.57 16.20
N ALA A 175 -18.74 7.24 15.18
CA ALA A 175 -19.83 6.72 14.36
C ALA A 175 -19.41 5.55 13.43
N GLY A 176 -18.11 5.29 13.31
CA GLY A 176 -17.58 4.16 12.57
C GLY A 176 -16.10 3.90 12.88
N HIS A 177 -15.70 2.64 12.78
CA HIS A 177 -14.35 2.19 13.09
C HIS A 177 -13.77 1.33 11.97
N ALA A 178 -12.46 1.37 11.81
CA ALA A 178 -11.73 0.45 10.95
C ALA A 178 -10.70 -0.32 11.79
N VAL A 179 -10.47 -1.60 11.46
CA VAL A 179 -9.41 -2.39 12.09
C VAL A 179 -8.24 -2.49 11.13
N GLY A 180 -7.04 -2.19 11.62
CA GLY A 180 -5.78 -2.45 10.92
C GLY A 180 -5.06 -3.63 11.56
N VAL A 181 -4.66 -4.60 10.76
CA VAL A 181 -3.92 -5.79 11.19
C VAL A 181 -2.58 -5.78 10.49
N HIS A 182 -1.49 -5.79 11.25
CA HIS A 182 -0.17 -6.13 10.75
C HIS A 182 0.15 -7.57 11.16
N LEU A 183 0.21 -8.45 10.17
CA LEU A 183 0.57 -9.85 10.32
C LEU A 183 2.04 -10.02 9.91
N ASP A 184 2.93 -9.98 10.89
CA ASP A 184 4.37 -10.21 10.74
C ASP A 184 4.72 -11.64 11.18
N ARG A 185 5.91 -12.14 10.82
CA ARG A 185 6.34 -13.53 11.06
C ARG A 185 6.32 -13.95 12.54
N ASP A 186 6.50 -13.00 13.45
CA ASP A 186 6.61 -13.23 14.90
C ASP A 186 5.41 -12.70 15.70
N GLY A 187 4.46 -12.01 15.05
CA GLY A 187 3.35 -11.40 15.78
C GLY A 187 2.26 -10.81 14.91
N VAL A 188 1.07 -10.75 15.52
CA VAL A 188 -0.07 -10.01 15.00
C VAL A 188 -0.22 -8.76 15.85
N ARG A 189 -0.17 -7.59 15.21
CA ARG A 189 -0.54 -6.32 15.82
C ARG A 189 -1.86 -5.85 15.23
N THR A 190 -2.84 -5.57 16.08
CA THR A 190 -4.14 -5.03 15.65
C THR A 190 -4.34 -3.65 16.24
N VAL A 191 -4.81 -2.70 15.43
CA VAL A 191 -5.25 -1.38 15.87
C VAL A 191 -6.71 -1.19 15.45
N LEU A 192 -7.51 -0.61 16.33
CA LEU A 192 -8.85 -0.14 16.02
C LEU A 192 -8.78 1.38 15.94
N VAL A 193 -9.23 1.95 14.83
CA VAL A 193 -9.25 3.41 14.60
C VAL A 193 -10.66 3.91 14.38
N ASP A 194 -10.95 5.11 14.86
CA ASP A 194 -12.20 5.83 14.61
C ASP A 194 -12.22 6.51 13.22
N LEU A 195 -13.30 7.21 12.87
CA LEU A 195 -13.39 7.94 11.59
C LEU A 195 -12.40 9.12 11.47
N ALA A 196 -11.91 9.65 12.58
CA ALA A 196 -10.85 10.65 12.56
C ALA A 196 -9.46 10.02 12.29
N GLY A 197 -9.33 8.70 12.47
CA GLY A 197 -8.10 7.94 12.40
C GLY A 197 -7.36 7.86 13.74
N THR A 198 -8.02 8.21 14.84
CA THR A 198 -7.48 8.05 16.19
C THR A 198 -7.47 6.57 16.56
N VAL A 199 -6.34 6.06 17.04
CA VAL A 199 -6.27 4.70 17.59
C VAL A 199 -7.00 4.66 18.93
N VAL A 200 -8.11 3.93 18.98
CA VAL A 200 -8.95 3.77 20.19
C VAL A 200 -8.66 2.48 20.95
N ALA A 201 -8.10 1.47 20.28
CA ALA A 201 -7.60 0.25 20.90
C ALA A 201 -6.42 -0.33 20.12
N GLN A 202 -5.51 -0.99 20.82
CA GLN A 202 -4.40 -1.72 20.20
C GLN A 202 -4.11 -3.01 20.95
N ARG A 203 -3.68 -4.04 20.21
CA ARG A 203 -3.29 -5.33 20.77
C ARG A 203 -2.10 -5.89 20.02
N TRP A 204 -1.33 -6.71 20.72
CA TRP A 204 -0.28 -7.52 20.14
C TRP A 204 -0.36 -8.94 20.69
N ALA A 205 -0.19 -9.92 19.82
CA ALA A 205 -0.07 -11.32 20.18
C ALA A 205 1.07 -11.95 19.38
N PRO A 206 1.83 -12.89 19.97
CA PRO A 206 2.80 -13.67 19.22
C PRO A 206 2.08 -14.50 18.15
N ALA A 207 2.71 -14.64 16.99
CA ALA A 207 2.23 -15.44 15.88
C ALA A 207 3.32 -16.41 15.46
N ASP A 208 2.91 -17.61 15.08
CA ASP A 208 3.77 -18.58 14.41
C ASP A 208 3.10 -18.90 13.07
N PHE A 209 3.74 -18.48 11.97
CA PHE A 209 3.23 -18.76 10.62
C PHE A 209 3.31 -20.23 10.25
N GLY A 210 4.13 -21.02 10.93
CA GLY A 210 4.31 -22.46 10.71
C GLY A 210 3.14 -23.31 11.23
N VAL A 211 2.21 -22.74 12.01
CA VAL A 211 0.97 -23.43 12.42
C VAL A 211 -0.01 -23.63 11.25
N GLY A 212 0.32 -23.09 10.08
CA GLY A 212 -0.49 -23.15 8.87
C GLY A 212 -1.53 -22.03 8.80
N ALA A 213 -2.10 -21.88 7.61
CA ALA A 213 -2.98 -20.77 7.29
C ALA A 213 -4.21 -20.67 8.22
N GLU A 214 -4.83 -21.81 8.55
CA GLU A 214 -6.03 -21.83 9.39
C GLU A 214 -5.79 -21.32 10.81
N GLY A 215 -4.70 -21.76 11.46
CA GLY A 215 -4.36 -21.30 12.81
C GLY A 215 -4.03 -19.82 12.86
N VAL A 216 -3.40 -19.27 11.80
CA VAL A 216 -3.17 -17.83 11.69
C VAL A 216 -4.48 -17.06 11.45
N VAL A 217 -5.40 -17.57 10.63
CA VAL A 217 -6.72 -16.96 10.48
C VAL A 217 -7.47 -16.95 11.82
N GLU A 218 -7.46 -18.05 12.58
CA GLU A 218 -8.08 -18.10 13.92
C GLU A 218 -7.45 -17.09 14.89
N LEU A 219 -6.12 -16.95 14.88
CA LEU A 219 -5.41 -15.97 15.67
C LEU A 219 -5.84 -14.53 15.33
N VAL A 220 -5.88 -14.19 14.05
CA VAL A 220 -6.33 -12.86 13.60
C VAL A 220 -7.77 -12.61 14.00
N VAL A 221 -8.68 -13.58 13.79
CA VAL A 221 -10.09 -13.46 14.17
C VAL A 221 -10.22 -13.21 15.68
N ARG A 222 -9.49 -13.96 16.50
CA ARG A 222 -9.48 -13.80 17.95
C ARG A 222 -9.02 -12.40 18.36
N GLU A 223 -7.88 -11.92 17.85
CA GLU A 223 -7.34 -10.62 18.25
C GLU A 223 -8.21 -9.45 17.78
N VAL A 224 -8.78 -9.53 16.57
CA VAL A 224 -9.71 -8.52 16.07
C VAL A 224 -10.98 -8.48 16.92
N THR A 225 -11.59 -9.64 17.18
CA THR A 225 -12.82 -9.73 17.99
C THR A 225 -12.59 -9.24 19.41
N ALA A 226 -11.47 -9.62 20.04
CA ALA A 226 -11.10 -9.15 21.37
C ALA A 226 -10.85 -7.63 21.40
N GLY A 227 -10.24 -7.07 20.36
CA GLY A 227 -10.05 -5.63 20.21
C GLY A 227 -11.39 -4.87 20.18
N VAL A 228 -12.33 -5.33 19.36
CA VAL A 228 -13.64 -4.66 19.24
C VAL A 228 -14.49 -4.83 20.50
N ALA A 229 -14.52 -6.03 21.10
CA ALA A 229 -15.25 -6.27 22.34
C ALA A 229 -14.73 -5.40 23.52
N SER A 230 -13.43 -5.08 23.54
CA SER A 230 -12.87 -4.20 24.57
C SER A 230 -13.38 -2.76 24.48
N LEU A 231 -13.72 -2.29 23.28
CA LEU A 231 -14.33 -0.98 23.08
C LEU A 231 -15.79 -0.97 23.54
N GLU A 232 -16.57 -1.99 23.17
CA GLU A 232 -17.98 -2.12 23.60
C GLU A 232 -18.11 -2.12 25.13
N ALA A 233 -17.21 -2.84 25.82
CA ALA A 233 -17.18 -2.85 27.28
C ALA A 233 -16.80 -1.49 27.89
N ALA A 234 -15.98 -0.69 27.21
CA ALA A 234 -15.60 0.66 27.63
C ALA A 234 -16.71 1.69 27.36
N GLU A 235 -17.51 1.49 26.32
CA GLU A 235 -18.63 2.38 25.96
C GLU A 235 -19.88 2.12 26.82
N GLY A 236 -20.06 0.91 27.36
CA GLY A 236 -21.17 0.53 28.23
C GLY A 236 -22.54 0.61 27.53
N PRO A 237 -23.60 -0.01 28.08
CA PRO A 237 -24.93 0.11 27.48
C PRO A 237 -25.36 1.58 27.50
N SER A 238 -25.50 2.18 26.32
CA SER A 238 -26.02 3.53 26.15
C SER A 238 -27.34 3.65 26.92
N ARG A 239 -27.37 4.53 27.93
CA ARG A 239 -28.58 4.87 28.69
C ARG A 239 -29.61 5.52 27.75
N SER A 240 -30.46 4.70 27.15
CA SER A 240 -31.81 5.11 26.78
C SER A 240 -32.73 4.85 27.96
N ASP A 241 -32.72 5.76 28.94
CA ASP A 241 -33.94 6.11 29.67
C ASP A 241 -33.75 7.43 30.41
N GLY A 242 -34.75 8.31 30.27
CA GLY A 242 -34.76 9.64 30.85
C GLY A 242 -34.90 9.62 32.37
N GLY A 243 -34.25 10.58 33.03
CA GLY A 243 -34.41 10.79 34.47
C GLY A 243 -33.31 11.67 35.06
N ASP A 244 -33.66 12.92 35.32
CA ASP A 244 -32.95 13.94 36.09
C ASP A 244 -32.35 13.43 37.42
N ARG A 245 -31.07 13.75 37.70
CA ARG A 245 -30.57 14.52 38.89
C ARG A 245 -29.06 14.31 39.17
N GLY A 246 -28.32 15.42 39.10
CA GLY A 246 -27.33 15.92 40.07
C GLY A 246 -26.15 15.08 40.56
N GLY A 247 -24.94 15.67 40.48
CA GLY A 247 -23.92 15.49 41.54
C GLY A 247 -22.49 15.13 41.12
N LEU A 248 -21.65 16.17 40.93
CA LEU A 248 -20.24 16.33 41.34
C LEU A 248 -19.25 15.14 41.34
N GLY A 249 -18.21 15.27 40.49
CA GLY A 249 -16.80 15.40 40.91
C GLY A 249 -16.02 14.15 41.39
N GLY A 250 -14.91 13.84 40.70
CA GLY A 250 -13.83 13.02 41.26
C GLY A 250 -12.87 12.45 40.21
N ALA A 251 -11.65 12.96 40.16
CA ALA A 251 -10.56 12.47 39.31
C ALA A 251 -9.68 11.44 40.04
N ALA A 252 -9.09 10.54 39.22
CA ALA A 252 -7.93 9.66 39.43
C ALA A 252 -8.13 8.34 40.23
N PRO A 253 -7.23 7.33 40.12
CA PRO A 253 -6.12 7.11 39.19
C PRO A 253 -6.14 5.75 38.43
N LEU A 254 -5.27 5.62 37.42
CA LEU A 254 -4.88 4.35 36.80
C LEU A 254 -3.99 3.55 37.77
N GLY A 255 -4.43 2.38 38.18
CA GLY A 255 -3.72 1.42 39.04
C GLY A 255 -4.18 0.00 38.73
N GLY A 256 -3.24 -0.94 38.66
CA GLY A 256 -3.37 -2.21 37.95
C GLY A 256 -4.38 -3.21 38.50
N ALA A 257 -4.83 -4.10 37.61
CA ALA A 257 -5.54 -5.33 37.94
C ALA A 257 -5.00 -6.46 37.07
N GLY A 258 -4.68 -7.59 37.72
CA GLY A 258 -4.15 -8.81 37.13
C GLY A 258 -5.16 -9.59 36.26
N PRO A 259 -4.84 -10.84 35.88
CA PRO A 259 -5.46 -11.52 34.77
C PRO A 259 -6.89 -11.96 35.12
N LEU A 260 -7.89 -11.23 34.62
CA LEU A 260 -9.28 -11.67 34.65
C LEU A 260 -9.63 -12.33 33.32
N GLY A 261 -9.57 -13.66 33.34
CA GLY A 261 -10.44 -14.60 32.62
C GLY A 261 -10.87 -14.28 31.19
N VAL A 262 -9.98 -14.47 30.22
CA VAL A 262 -10.33 -14.53 28.77
C VAL A 262 -10.81 -15.93 28.33
N SER A 263 -11.11 -16.83 29.28
CA SER A 263 -11.37 -18.25 28.99
C SER A 263 -12.80 -18.57 28.48
N ALA A 264 -13.67 -17.58 28.28
CA ALA A 264 -15.07 -17.81 27.91
C ALA A 264 -15.45 -17.39 26.48
N LEU A 265 -14.52 -16.84 25.68
CA LEU A 265 -14.75 -16.49 24.27
C LEU A 265 -14.09 -17.46 23.28
N ALA A 266 -13.44 -18.51 23.78
CA ALA A 266 -12.99 -19.64 22.96
C ALA A 266 -14.18 -20.57 22.70
N GLY A 267 -15.02 -20.24 21.73
CA GLY A 267 -16.03 -21.20 21.25
C GLY A 267 -17.35 -20.64 20.72
N SER A 268 -17.53 -19.34 20.53
CA SER A 268 -18.73 -18.81 19.87
C SER A 268 -18.35 -18.08 18.59
N ASP A 269 -18.91 -18.52 17.46
CA ASP A 269 -18.81 -17.94 16.10
C ASP A 269 -19.51 -16.57 16.02
N VAL A 270 -19.23 -15.67 16.97
CA VAL A 270 -19.79 -14.32 16.98
C VAL A 270 -18.83 -13.43 16.20
N GLY A 271 -19.12 -13.26 14.90
CA GLY A 271 -18.42 -12.31 14.05
C GLY A 271 -18.51 -10.89 14.63
N VAL A 272 -17.54 -10.04 14.31
CA VAL A 272 -17.44 -8.65 14.79
C VAL A 272 -18.70 -7.84 14.49
N SER A 273 -19.43 -8.19 13.42
CA SER A 273 -20.71 -7.59 13.05
C SER A 273 -21.82 -7.72 14.10
N ALA A 274 -21.69 -8.64 15.05
CA ALA A 274 -22.67 -8.87 16.11
C ALA A 274 -22.41 -8.06 17.38
N LEU A 275 -21.28 -7.34 17.45
CA LEU A 275 -20.95 -6.43 18.55
C LEU A 275 -21.62 -5.07 18.32
N GLY A 276 -21.93 -4.33 19.40
CA GLY A 276 -22.55 -3.00 19.33
C GLY A 276 -21.71 -1.89 18.69
N VAL A 277 -20.49 -2.20 18.24
CA VAL A 277 -19.55 -1.27 17.62
C VAL A 277 -19.68 -1.29 16.09
N SER A 278 -19.85 -0.11 15.48
CA SER A 278 -19.87 0.03 14.02
C SER A 278 -18.48 -0.16 13.43
N VAL A 279 -18.19 -1.35 12.88
CA VAL A 279 -16.93 -1.66 12.18
C VAL A 279 -17.15 -1.69 10.67
N LEU A 280 -16.45 -0.82 9.95
CA LEU A 280 -16.54 -0.65 8.50
C LEU A 280 -15.85 -1.76 7.71
N GLY A 281 -14.79 -2.34 8.30
CA GLY A 281 -14.00 -3.39 7.70
C GLY A 281 -12.65 -3.57 8.39
N VAL A 282 -11.90 -4.55 7.90
CA VAL A 282 -10.55 -4.90 8.38
C VAL A 282 -9.55 -4.82 7.24
N GLY A 283 -8.52 -3.98 7.41
CA GLY A 283 -7.36 -3.96 6.53
C GLY A 283 -6.26 -4.82 7.11
N VAL A 284 -5.70 -5.72 6.29
CA VAL A 284 -4.67 -6.67 6.68
C VAL A 284 -3.42 -6.41 5.85
N ALA A 285 -2.32 -6.18 6.53
CA ALA A 285 -1.02 -5.92 5.95
C ALA A 285 -0.05 -7.03 6.36
N LEU A 286 0.64 -7.61 5.39
CA LEU A 286 1.53 -8.76 5.61
C LEU A 286 2.65 -8.83 4.57
N PRO A 287 3.73 -9.59 4.84
CA PRO A 287 4.79 -9.82 3.87
C PRO A 287 4.28 -10.47 2.58
N GLY A 288 4.83 -10.05 1.45
CA GLY A 288 4.59 -10.66 0.13
C GLY A 288 5.35 -11.97 -0.09
N PRO A 289 5.16 -12.63 -1.25
CA PRO A 289 4.33 -12.21 -2.38
C PRO A 289 2.82 -12.41 -2.18
N LEU A 290 2.00 -11.49 -2.68
CA LEU A 290 0.54 -11.61 -2.63
C LEU A 290 -0.18 -10.88 -3.78
N ASP A 291 -1.32 -11.44 -4.20
CA ASP A 291 -2.28 -10.78 -5.09
C ASP A 291 -3.31 -10.04 -4.24
N HIS A 292 -3.11 -8.73 -4.04
CA HIS A 292 -4.00 -7.91 -3.22
C HIS A 292 -5.37 -7.70 -3.87
N LEU A 293 -5.49 -7.84 -5.19
CA LEU A 293 -6.77 -7.70 -5.89
C LEU A 293 -7.68 -8.90 -5.58
N ARG A 294 -7.10 -10.10 -5.55
CA ARG A 294 -7.82 -11.33 -5.19
C ARG A 294 -7.78 -11.64 -3.70
N GLY A 295 -6.89 -11.01 -2.94
CA GLY A 295 -6.66 -11.31 -1.53
C GLY A 295 -6.08 -12.71 -1.32
N VAL A 296 -5.22 -13.14 -2.24
CA VAL A 296 -4.63 -14.49 -2.31
C VAL A 296 -3.13 -14.39 -2.09
N LEU A 297 -2.57 -15.28 -1.25
CA LEU A 297 -1.14 -15.34 -0.99
C LEU A 297 -0.42 -16.20 -2.03
N HIS A 298 0.85 -15.86 -2.31
CA HIS A 298 1.64 -16.57 -3.30
C HIS A 298 3.06 -16.81 -2.84
N ARG A 299 3.50 -18.06 -2.78
CA ARG A 299 4.88 -18.46 -2.45
C ARG A 299 5.52 -17.61 -1.34
N VAL A 300 4.83 -17.49 -0.20
CA VAL A 300 5.35 -16.75 0.96
C VAL A 300 6.68 -17.39 1.38
N THR A 301 7.76 -16.61 1.38
CA THR A 301 9.11 -17.13 1.65
C THR A 301 9.16 -17.81 3.02
N GLY A 302 9.54 -19.08 3.06
CA GLY A 302 9.59 -19.90 4.26
C GLY A 302 8.29 -20.62 4.65
N PHE A 303 7.17 -20.34 3.95
CA PHE A 303 5.85 -20.90 4.25
C PHE A 303 5.08 -21.27 2.96
N PRO A 304 5.52 -22.31 2.21
CA PRO A 304 4.95 -22.68 0.91
C PRO A 304 3.47 -23.09 0.97
N GLU A 305 2.97 -23.54 2.13
CA GLU A 305 1.58 -23.93 2.37
C GLU A 305 0.57 -22.79 2.20
N TRP A 306 1.04 -21.55 2.13
CA TRP A 306 0.22 -20.37 1.87
C TRP A 306 0.00 -20.08 0.38
N ASP A 307 0.69 -20.78 -0.53
CA ASP A 307 0.55 -20.54 -1.95
C ASP A 307 -0.88 -20.87 -2.43
N GLY A 308 -1.58 -19.87 -2.97
CA GLY A 308 -2.97 -19.98 -3.39
C GLY A 308 -4.00 -19.81 -2.27
N PHE A 309 -3.59 -19.53 -1.03
CA PHE A 309 -4.52 -19.40 0.09
C PHE A 309 -5.36 -18.10 0.00
N PRO A 310 -6.71 -18.16 -0.01
CA PRO A 310 -7.59 -17.00 -0.14
C PRO A 310 -7.82 -16.29 1.20
N LEU A 311 -6.75 -15.68 1.74
CA LEU A 311 -6.74 -15.06 3.08
C LEU A 311 -7.88 -14.06 3.29
N ARG A 312 -8.12 -13.17 2.31
CA ARG A 312 -9.17 -12.15 2.40
C ARG A 312 -10.54 -12.78 2.63
N ASP A 313 -10.89 -13.76 1.80
CA ASP A 313 -12.22 -14.36 1.82
C ASP A 313 -12.38 -15.25 3.06
N ALA A 314 -11.33 -15.91 3.53
CA ALA A 314 -11.33 -16.66 4.79
C ALA A 314 -11.60 -15.76 6.00
N LEU A 315 -10.88 -14.63 6.11
CA LEU A 315 -11.10 -13.65 7.18
C LEU A 315 -12.47 -12.99 7.08
N ALA A 316 -12.90 -12.57 5.88
CA ALA A 316 -14.18 -11.90 5.69
C ALA A 316 -15.36 -12.79 6.12
N ARG A 317 -15.31 -14.10 5.81
CA ARG A 317 -16.33 -15.06 6.25
C ARG A 317 -16.41 -15.18 7.77
N ARG A 318 -15.28 -15.22 8.47
CA ARG A 318 -15.24 -15.40 9.94
C ARG A 318 -15.53 -14.11 10.71
N LEU A 319 -15.11 -12.96 10.18
CA LEU A 319 -15.28 -11.67 10.84
C LEU A 319 -16.65 -11.04 10.57
N GLY A 320 -17.33 -11.44 9.49
CA GLY A 320 -18.65 -10.90 9.11
C GLY A 320 -18.60 -9.48 8.55
N VAL A 321 -17.42 -8.94 8.24
CA VAL A 321 -17.19 -7.60 7.71
C VAL A 321 -16.25 -7.64 6.50
N PRO A 322 -16.23 -6.62 5.63
CA PRO A 322 -15.30 -6.57 4.51
C PRO A 322 -13.84 -6.62 4.96
N VAL A 323 -13.01 -7.33 4.20
CA VAL A 323 -11.58 -7.41 4.43
C VAL A 323 -10.85 -6.92 3.19
N VAL A 324 -9.82 -6.10 3.38
CA VAL A 324 -8.85 -5.70 2.36
C VAL A 324 -7.49 -6.23 2.78
N VAL A 325 -6.71 -6.74 1.83
CA VAL A 325 -5.38 -7.27 2.09
C VAL A 325 -4.39 -6.54 1.20
N ASP A 326 -3.24 -6.14 1.75
CA ASP A 326 -2.15 -5.50 0.99
C ASP A 326 -0.80 -5.86 1.60
N LYS A 327 0.29 -5.48 0.94
CA LYS A 327 1.64 -5.62 1.51
C LYS A 327 1.81 -4.69 2.70
N ASP A 328 2.59 -5.14 3.68
CA ASP A 328 3.09 -4.32 4.79
C ASP A 328 3.69 -2.98 4.34
N THR A 329 4.52 -2.99 3.31
CA THR A 329 5.18 -1.79 2.78
C THR A 329 4.19 -0.83 2.13
N ASN A 330 3.20 -1.33 1.39
CA ASN A 330 2.14 -0.52 0.79
C ASN A 330 1.24 0.11 1.84
N ALA A 331 0.83 -0.66 2.85
CA ALA A 331 0.03 -0.19 3.96
C ALA A 331 0.77 0.90 4.74
N ALA A 332 2.03 0.68 5.10
CA ALA A 332 2.85 1.68 5.76
C ALA A 332 3.02 2.96 4.92
N ALA A 333 3.27 2.82 3.61
CA ALA A 333 3.38 3.95 2.69
C ALA A 333 2.06 4.74 2.58
N LEU A 334 0.91 4.06 2.58
CA LEU A 334 -0.40 4.71 2.63
C LEU A 334 -0.55 5.54 3.91
N GLY A 335 -0.20 4.96 5.06
CA GLY A 335 -0.23 5.65 6.35
C GLY A 335 0.67 6.89 6.36
N LEU A 336 1.90 6.78 5.82
CA LEU A 336 2.86 7.89 5.72
C LEU A 336 2.38 9.01 4.79
N ALA A 337 1.77 8.66 3.65
CA ALA A 337 1.20 9.62 2.72
C ALA A 337 0.05 10.41 3.37
N LEU A 338 -0.84 9.71 4.08
CA LEU A 338 -2.00 10.32 4.74
C LEU A 338 -1.62 11.13 6.00
N GLY A 339 -0.57 10.72 6.70
CA GLY A 339 -0.04 11.41 7.87
C GLY A 339 0.80 12.66 7.55
N GLY A 340 1.00 12.99 6.27
CA GLY A 340 1.77 14.16 5.84
C GLY A 340 3.30 14.01 6.03
N ALA A 341 3.79 12.80 6.35
CA ALA A 341 5.21 12.54 6.57
C ALA A 341 6.07 12.83 5.32
N ALA A 342 5.45 12.79 4.14
CA ALA A 342 6.09 13.02 2.84
C ALA A 342 5.87 14.42 2.25
N GLY A 343 5.23 15.34 2.98
CA GLY A 343 4.88 16.68 2.48
C GLY A 343 3.43 16.81 2.02
N GLY A 344 3.15 17.82 1.20
CA GLY A 344 1.78 18.14 0.73
C GLY A 344 1.18 17.10 -0.22
N SER A 345 -0.09 17.34 -0.59
CA SER A 345 -0.83 16.51 -1.55
C SER A 345 -0.07 16.40 -2.87
N GLY A 346 0.05 15.18 -3.42
CA GLY A 346 0.70 14.91 -4.71
C GLY A 346 2.20 14.60 -4.66
N SER A 347 2.78 14.45 -3.47
CA SER A 347 4.19 14.05 -3.30
C SER A 347 4.47 12.65 -3.87
N SER A 348 5.67 12.47 -4.43
CA SER A 348 6.18 11.17 -4.86
C SER A 348 7.34 10.75 -3.98
N PHE A 349 7.24 9.59 -3.32
CA PHE A 349 8.28 9.08 -2.43
C PHE A 349 8.39 7.56 -2.45
N ALA A 350 9.57 7.06 -2.10
CA ALA A 350 9.79 5.63 -1.83
C ALA A 350 9.97 5.43 -0.32
N TYR A 351 9.13 4.57 0.29
CA TYR A 351 9.32 4.09 1.65
C TYR A 351 10.01 2.73 1.62
N LEU A 352 11.24 2.65 2.11
CA LEU A 352 12.03 1.43 2.17
C LEU A 352 11.90 0.83 3.57
N TYR A 353 11.28 -0.35 3.64
CA TYR A 353 11.13 -1.10 4.88
C TYR A 353 12.18 -2.20 4.94
N PHE A 354 13.01 -2.18 5.98
CA PHE A 354 14.02 -3.21 6.23
C PHE A 354 13.84 -3.88 7.61
N GLY A 355 13.68 -5.19 7.60
CA GLY A 355 13.50 -6.05 8.77
C GLY A 355 14.06 -7.45 8.49
N THR A 356 13.22 -8.48 8.63
CA THR A 356 13.57 -9.85 8.22
C THR A 356 13.68 -10.02 6.70
N GLY A 357 13.14 -9.06 5.95
CA GLY A 357 13.30 -8.89 4.51
C GLY A 357 13.38 -7.41 4.13
N LEU A 358 13.40 -7.13 2.84
CA LEU A 358 13.52 -5.79 2.28
C LEU A 358 12.48 -5.54 1.18
N GLY A 359 11.64 -4.54 1.39
CA GLY A 359 10.60 -4.14 0.43
C GLY A 359 10.40 -2.64 0.39
N ALA A 360 9.72 -2.15 -0.63
CA ALA A 360 9.36 -0.75 -0.76
C ALA A 360 7.84 -0.57 -0.88
N GLY A 361 7.33 0.49 -0.27
CA GLY A 361 6.04 1.09 -0.60
C GLY A 361 6.31 2.30 -1.48
N LEU A 362 5.70 2.34 -2.66
CA LEU A 362 5.94 3.40 -3.63
C LEU A 362 4.72 4.32 -3.64
N VAL A 363 4.92 5.61 -3.42
CA VAL A 363 3.87 6.63 -3.58
C VAL A 363 4.26 7.51 -4.76
N LEU A 364 3.40 7.56 -5.77
CA LEU A 364 3.62 8.33 -6.99
C LEU A 364 2.41 9.25 -7.20
N GLY A 365 2.64 10.56 -7.26
CA GLY A 365 1.55 11.54 -7.38
C GLY A 365 0.56 11.51 -6.21
N GLY A 366 1.03 11.15 -5.01
CA GLY A 366 0.20 11.03 -3.80
C GLY A 366 -0.59 9.71 -3.66
N ALA A 367 -0.49 8.78 -4.62
CA ALA A 367 -1.17 7.49 -4.57
C ALA A 367 -0.17 6.32 -4.42
N VAL A 368 -0.54 5.30 -3.65
CA VAL A 368 0.28 4.09 -3.51
C VAL A 368 0.29 3.31 -4.83
N HIS A 369 1.45 3.19 -5.44
CA HIS A 369 1.65 2.44 -6.67
C HIS A 369 1.87 0.95 -6.37
N ARG A 370 0.88 0.12 -6.70
CA ARG A 370 0.90 -1.33 -6.45
C ARG A 370 1.26 -2.19 -7.67
N GLY A 371 1.26 -1.57 -8.85
CA GLY A 371 1.54 -2.21 -10.14
C GLY A 371 0.41 -3.11 -10.66
N ALA A 372 0.30 -3.24 -11.98
CA ALA A 372 -0.78 -4.01 -12.64
C ALA A 372 -0.79 -5.51 -12.31
N ARG A 373 0.34 -6.03 -11.80
CA ARG A 373 0.53 -7.43 -11.40
C ARG A 373 0.70 -7.61 -9.90
N THR A 374 0.29 -6.61 -9.10
CA THR A 374 0.41 -6.57 -7.63
C THR A 374 1.83 -6.65 -7.05
N GLY A 375 2.85 -6.67 -7.90
CA GLY A 375 4.25 -6.87 -7.54
C GLY A 375 5.10 -5.60 -7.45
N ALA A 376 4.53 -4.39 -7.49
CA ALA A 376 5.35 -3.20 -7.30
C ALA A 376 5.97 -3.18 -5.89
N GLY A 377 7.14 -2.56 -5.77
CA GLY A 377 7.85 -2.43 -4.49
C GLY A 377 8.80 -3.58 -4.13
N GLU A 378 8.90 -4.63 -4.94
CA GLU A 378 9.82 -5.77 -4.74
C GLU A 378 11.29 -5.41 -5.10
N PHE A 379 11.74 -4.20 -4.75
CA PHE A 379 13.07 -3.70 -5.12
C PHE A 379 14.20 -4.46 -4.42
N GLY A 380 13.93 -5.07 -3.26
CA GLY A 380 14.89 -5.88 -2.52
C GLY A 380 15.44 -7.04 -3.34
N HIS A 381 14.69 -7.52 -4.34
CA HIS A 381 15.11 -8.61 -5.23
C HIS A 381 15.86 -8.14 -6.49
N GLN A 382 16.10 -6.84 -6.66
CA GLN A 382 16.97 -6.35 -7.73
C GLN A 382 18.39 -6.91 -7.57
N VAL A 383 18.91 -7.58 -8.59
CA VAL A 383 20.27 -8.10 -8.59
C VAL A 383 21.26 -6.96 -8.85
N VAL A 384 22.06 -6.64 -7.83
CA VAL A 384 23.09 -5.58 -7.90
C VAL A 384 24.51 -6.14 -7.83
N GLN A 385 24.66 -7.43 -7.50
CA GLN A 385 25.96 -8.13 -7.53
C GLN A 385 25.86 -9.47 -8.27
N TRP A 386 26.36 -9.53 -9.49
CA TRP A 386 26.49 -10.78 -10.23
C TRP A 386 27.33 -11.80 -9.44
N GLY A 387 26.84 -13.04 -9.32
CA GLY A 387 27.49 -14.09 -8.54
C GLY A 387 27.44 -13.87 -7.01
N GLY A 388 26.61 -12.94 -6.53
CA GLY A 388 26.43 -12.67 -5.10
C GLY A 388 25.77 -13.82 -4.31
N PRO A 389 25.47 -13.59 -3.01
CA PRO A 389 24.84 -14.58 -2.16
C PRO A 389 23.47 -15.01 -2.71
N LEU A 390 23.07 -16.26 -2.44
CA LEU A 390 21.74 -16.77 -2.78
C LEU A 390 20.68 -16.02 -1.97
N CYS A 391 19.66 -15.53 -2.65
CA CYS A 391 18.50 -14.90 -2.05
C CYS A 391 17.38 -15.93 -1.84
N GLY A 392 16.51 -15.69 -0.86
CA GLY A 392 15.32 -16.52 -0.62
C GLY A 392 14.35 -16.56 -1.81
N CYS A 393 14.42 -15.59 -2.73
CA CYS A 393 13.62 -15.59 -3.97
C CYS A 393 14.13 -16.59 -5.03
N GLY A 394 15.35 -17.12 -4.89
CA GLY A 394 16.02 -18.02 -5.83
C GLY A 394 17.12 -17.37 -6.66
N ASP A 395 17.15 -16.04 -6.77
CA ASP A 395 18.21 -15.31 -7.48
C ASP A 395 19.49 -15.16 -6.63
N ARG A 396 20.54 -14.59 -7.22
CA ARG A 396 21.83 -14.32 -6.55
C ARG A 396 22.21 -12.85 -6.63
N GLY A 397 22.63 -12.30 -5.49
CA GLY A 397 23.10 -10.91 -5.38
C GLY A 397 22.00 -9.85 -5.39
N CYS A 398 20.82 -10.23 -4.92
CA CYS A 398 19.73 -9.29 -4.61
C CYS A 398 20.17 -8.29 -3.53
N VAL A 399 19.65 -7.05 -3.59
CA VAL A 399 19.87 -6.02 -2.55
C VAL A 399 19.55 -6.57 -1.17
N GLU A 400 18.42 -7.26 -1.00
CA GLU A 400 18.01 -7.89 0.26
C GLU A 400 19.06 -8.88 0.77
N ALA A 401 19.50 -9.81 -0.09
CA ALA A 401 20.47 -10.84 0.29
C ALA A 401 21.81 -10.24 0.71
N LEU A 402 22.23 -9.15 0.08
CA LEU A 402 23.45 -8.43 0.41
C LEU A 402 23.30 -7.65 1.73
N CYS A 403 22.18 -6.94 1.93
CA CYS A 403 21.88 -6.25 3.18
C CYS A 403 21.83 -7.24 4.36
N LEU A 404 21.08 -8.33 4.23
CA LEU A 404 20.98 -9.37 5.25
C LEU A 404 22.34 -10.03 5.53
N ALA A 405 23.15 -10.31 4.49
CA ALA A 405 24.48 -10.86 4.68
C ALA A 405 25.42 -9.87 5.40
N ALA A 406 25.32 -8.57 5.14
CA ALA A 406 26.09 -7.54 5.84
C ALA A 406 25.68 -7.42 7.32
N VAL A 407 24.37 -7.39 7.60
CA VAL A 407 23.82 -7.40 8.97
C VAL A 407 24.27 -8.65 9.73
N ALA A 408 24.22 -9.83 9.11
CA ALA A 408 24.65 -11.09 9.73
C ALA A 408 26.13 -11.10 10.14
N ARG A 409 26.98 -10.30 9.48
CA ARG A 409 28.40 -10.11 9.84
C ARG A 409 28.64 -8.94 10.80
N GLY A 410 27.58 -8.23 11.21
CA GLY A 410 27.67 -7.02 12.06
C GLY A 410 28.07 -5.75 11.31
N ASP A 411 28.08 -5.75 9.97
CA ASP A 411 28.50 -4.61 9.15
C ASP A 411 27.29 -3.77 8.72
N LEU A 412 26.72 -3.04 9.68
CA LEU A 412 25.59 -2.13 9.43
C LEU A 412 25.93 -0.99 8.45
N PRO A 413 27.15 -0.40 8.45
CA PRO A 413 27.54 0.58 7.44
C PRO A 413 27.50 0.03 6.00
N GLU A 414 27.99 -1.20 5.76
CA GLU A 414 27.84 -1.86 4.45
C GLU A 414 26.35 -2.09 4.13
N ALA A 415 25.56 -2.59 5.08
CA ALA A 415 24.12 -2.78 4.87
C ALA A 415 23.41 -1.48 4.47
N GLY A 416 23.77 -0.36 5.10
CA GLY A 416 23.27 0.98 4.76
C GLY A 416 23.69 1.43 3.36
N ARG A 417 24.94 1.19 2.95
CA ARG A 417 25.39 1.50 1.57
C ARG A 417 24.69 0.63 0.52
N VAL A 418 24.52 -0.66 0.76
CA VAL A 418 23.79 -1.57 -0.14
C VAL A 418 22.33 -1.13 -0.27
N LEU A 419 21.67 -0.78 0.84
CA LEU A 419 20.32 -0.19 0.81
C LEU A 419 20.30 1.09 -0.02
N GLY A 420 21.32 1.94 0.12
CA GLY A 420 21.53 3.14 -0.67
C GLY A 420 21.64 2.89 -2.17
N VAL A 421 22.29 1.80 -2.60
CA VAL A 421 22.34 1.41 -4.02
C VAL A 421 20.95 1.07 -4.54
N GLY A 422 20.16 0.30 -3.79
CA GLY A 422 18.77 0.01 -4.14
C GLY A 422 17.91 1.28 -4.20
N ALA A 423 18.06 2.18 -3.22
CA ALA A 423 17.38 3.48 -3.19
C ALA A 423 17.73 4.34 -4.41
N ALA A 424 19.01 4.43 -4.78
CA ALA A 424 19.47 5.18 -5.94
C ALA A 424 18.90 4.66 -7.26
N ASN A 425 18.74 3.33 -7.39
CA ASN A 425 18.09 2.72 -8.55
C ASN A 425 16.60 3.10 -8.62
N LEU A 426 15.90 3.09 -7.48
CA LEU A 426 14.50 3.53 -7.41
C LEU A 426 14.35 5.01 -7.77
N VAL A 427 15.19 5.88 -7.21
CA VAL A 427 15.19 7.32 -7.54
C VAL A 427 15.43 7.53 -9.04
N ALA A 428 16.42 6.86 -9.62
CA ALA A 428 16.72 6.99 -11.04
C ALA A 428 15.59 6.49 -11.96
N LEU A 429 14.84 5.47 -11.52
CA LEU A 429 13.80 4.84 -12.33
C LEU A 429 12.43 5.52 -12.18
N LEU A 430 12.08 5.94 -10.96
CA LEU A 430 10.75 6.41 -10.60
C LEU A 430 10.65 7.93 -10.46
N ASP A 431 11.78 8.62 -10.40
CA ASP A 431 11.84 10.08 -10.27
C ASP A 431 11.04 10.58 -9.05
N VAL A 432 11.36 10.03 -7.87
CA VAL A 432 10.73 10.40 -6.60
C VAL A 432 11.45 11.58 -5.95
N ASP A 433 10.73 12.35 -5.13
CA ASP A 433 11.26 13.56 -4.48
C ASP A 433 11.86 13.29 -3.08
N LEU A 434 11.60 12.10 -2.53
CA LEU A 434 11.90 11.77 -1.14
C LEU A 434 12.11 10.26 -0.97
N VAL A 435 13.08 9.89 -0.14
CA VAL A 435 13.26 8.52 0.35
C VAL A 435 13.00 8.50 1.86
N LEU A 436 12.04 7.70 2.27
CA LEU A 436 11.78 7.37 3.66
C LEU A 436 12.34 5.98 3.94
N ILE A 437 13.05 5.82 5.05
CA ILE A 437 13.57 4.52 5.49
C ILE A 437 12.95 4.13 6.83
N GLY A 438 12.67 2.86 7.03
CA GLY A 438 12.12 2.33 8.27
C GLY A 438 12.17 0.82 8.34
N GLY A 439 11.36 0.25 9.22
CA GLY A 439 11.42 -1.17 9.55
C GLY A 439 12.32 -1.45 10.74
N ARG A 440 12.16 -2.65 11.31
CA ARG A 440 12.73 -3.04 12.61
C ARG A 440 14.24 -2.82 12.68
N THR A 441 14.96 -3.28 11.66
CA THR A 441 16.43 -3.20 11.62
C THR A 441 16.91 -1.75 11.51
N VAL A 442 16.19 -0.89 10.79
CA VAL A 442 16.51 0.55 10.71
C VAL A 442 16.18 1.25 12.03
N THR A 443 15.07 0.91 12.68
CA THR A 443 14.69 1.52 13.96
C THR A 443 15.65 1.17 15.09
N GLU A 444 16.20 -0.04 15.10
CA GLU A 444 17.18 -0.48 16.11
C GLU A 444 18.52 0.25 15.99
N ALA A 445 18.93 0.63 14.78
CA ALA A 445 20.19 1.33 14.52
C ALA A 445 20.04 2.28 13.31
N PRO A 446 19.41 3.46 13.46
CA PRO A 446 19.06 4.32 12.32
C PRO A 446 20.24 4.98 11.63
N GLU A 447 21.30 5.33 12.37
CA GLU A 447 22.40 6.14 11.85
C GLU A 447 23.19 5.50 10.70
N PRO A 448 23.59 4.20 10.75
CA PRO A 448 24.29 3.56 9.63
C PRO A 448 23.47 3.54 8.34
N PHE A 449 22.16 3.31 8.41
CA PHE A 449 21.29 3.28 7.23
C PHE A 449 21.04 4.67 6.69
N LEU A 450 20.71 5.65 7.55
CA LEU A 450 20.51 7.03 7.12
C LEU A 450 21.77 7.56 6.43
N ARG A 451 22.94 7.32 7.02
CA ARG A 451 24.23 7.72 6.43
C ARG A 451 24.47 7.02 5.10
N GLY A 452 24.43 5.68 5.06
CA GLY A 452 24.76 4.91 3.86
C GLY A 452 23.83 5.20 2.68
N VAL A 453 22.53 5.38 2.93
CA VAL A 453 21.56 5.75 1.88
C VAL A 453 21.83 7.17 1.38
N THR A 454 22.07 8.13 2.29
CA THR A 454 22.38 9.52 1.92
C THR A 454 23.67 9.61 1.13
N GLU A 455 24.75 8.95 1.56
CA GLU A 455 26.05 8.96 0.89
C GLU A 455 25.94 8.47 -0.57
N VAL A 456 25.18 7.39 -0.81
CA VAL A 456 25.01 6.85 -2.17
C VAL A 456 24.18 7.79 -3.05
N LEU A 457 23.12 8.39 -2.49
CA LEU A 457 22.25 9.33 -3.22
C LEU A 457 22.97 10.65 -3.51
N ASP A 458 23.73 11.20 -2.57
CA ASP A 458 24.55 12.40 -2.76
C ASP A 458 25.62 12.18 -3.83
N ALA A 459 26.28 11.02 -3.81
CA ALA A 459 27.25 10.67 -4.84
C ALA A 459 26.59 10.56 -6.23
N ARG A 460 25.35 10.04 -6.31
CA ARG A 460 24.57 10.03 -7.56
C ARG A 460 24.25 11.45 -8.01
N ALA A 461 23.67 12.27 -7.14
CA ALA A 461 23.29 13.66 -7.41
C ALA A 461 24.48 14.47 -7.93
N HIS A 462 25.65 14.33 -7.30
CA HIS A 462 26.88 14.97 -7.75
C HIS A 462 27.30 14.55 -9.17
N ARG A 463 27.19 13.26 -9.52
CA ARG A 463 27.55 12.76 -10.86
C ARG A 463 26.54 13.17 -11.94
N THR A 464 25.26 13.28 -11.61
CA THR A 464 24.20 13.62 -12.57
C THR A 464 23.93 15.12 -12.65
N GLY A 465 24.47 15.93 -11.72
CA GLY A 465 24.19 17.36 -11.64
C GLY A 465 22.79 17.68 -11.09
N GLU A 466 22.14 16.71 -10.45
CA GLU A 466 20.84 16.85 -9.80
C GLU A 466 20.99 17.41 -8.38
N PRO A 467 19.95 18.05 -7.81
CA PRO A 467 19.97 18.42 -6.40
C PRO A 467 19.99 17.18 -5.49
N PRO A 468 20.57 17.29 -4.28
CA PRO A 468 20.50 16.22 -3.28
C PRO A 468 19.05 15.86 -2.93
N LEU A 469 18.75 14.56 -2.88
CA LEU A 469 17.43 14.05 -2.55
C LEU A 469 17.33 13.82 -1.03
N PRO A 470 16.31 14.38 -0.34
CA PRO A 470 16.12 14.17 1.09
C PRO A 470 15.92 12.69 1.46
N VAL A 471 16.61 12.26 2.52
CA VAL A 471 16.44 10.94 3.16
C VAL A 471 16.02 11.14 4.61
N ARG A 472 14.98 10.43 5.06
CA ARG A 472 14.49 10.53 6.45
C ARG A 472 14.11 9.16 7.01
N VAL A 473 14.34 8.98 8.30
CA VAL A 473 13.78 7.85 9.04
C VAL A 473 12.29 8.12 9.29
N ALA A 474 11.44 7.15 9.01
CA ALA A 474 10.00 7.23 9.23
C ALA A 474 9.51 6.08 10.11
N ALA A 475 8.77 6.44 11.16
CA ALA A 475 8.03 5.50 11.98
C ALA A 475 6.69 5.16 11.28
N GLY A 476 6.72 4.24 10.32
CA GLY A 476 5.53 3.75 9.64
C GLY A 476 4.79 2.72 10.51
N GLY A 477 3.65 3.10 11.08
CA GLY A 477 2.74 2.16 11.73
C GLY A 477 2.06 1.29 10.67
N VAL A 478 2.58 0.08 10.41
CA VAL A 478 2.00 -0.83 9.39
C VAL A 478 0.54 -1.13 9.69
N ALA A 479 0.18 -1.35 10.96
CA ALA A 479 -1.19 -1.61 11.38
C ALA A 479 -2.08 -0.37 11.16
N ASP A 480 -1.61 0.84 11.49
CA ASP A 480 -2.31 2.10 11.23
C ASP A 480 -2.56 2.30 9.73
N GLY A 481 -1.53 2.05 8.92
CA GLY A 481 -1.62 2.06 7.46
C GLY A 481 -2.59 1.01 6.92
N ALA A 482 -2.64 -0.17 7.53
CA ALA A 482 -3.59 -1.23 7.18
C ALA A 482 -5.03 -0.77 7.46
N ALA A 483 -5.28 -0.09 8.59
CA ALA A 483 -6.60 0.49 8.86
C ALA A 483 -7.00 1.53 7.79
N GLN A 484 -6.04 2.30 7.26
CA GLN A 484 -6.30 3.25 6.17
C GLN A 484 -6.67 2.58 4.84
N LEU A 485 -6.35 1.29 4.62
CA LEU A 485 -6.85 0.57 3.43
C LEU A 485 -8.39 0.51 3.39
N VAL A 486 -9.02 0.50 4.57
CA VAL A 486 -10.48 0.54 4.72
C VAL A 486 -10.97 1.98 4.83
N LEU A 487 -10.26 2.81 5.61
CA LEU A 487 -10.75 4.12 5.98
C LEU A 487 -10.54 5.18 4.89
N ALA A 488 -9.42 5.16 4.16
CA ALA A 488 -9.09 6.19 3.18
C ALA A 488 -10.16 6.33 2.07
N PRO A 489 -10.70 5.24 1.48
CA PRO A 489 -11.71 5.35 0.44
C PRO A 489 -13.00 6.04 0.91
N VAL A 490 -13.34 5.95 2.20
CA VAL A 490 -14.50 6.66 2.79
C VAL A 490 -14.36 8.18 2.64
N PHE A 491 -13.13 8.67 2.64
CA PHE A 491 -12.77 10.08 2.49
C PHE A 491 -12.28 10.44 1.09
N GLY A 492 -12.48 9.55 0.11
CA GLY A 492 -12.08 9.80 -1.29
C GLY A 492 -10.56 9.84 -1.46
N ARG A 493 -9.82 9.21 -0.55
CA ARG A 493 -8.37 9.06 -0.59
C ARG A 493 -8.07 7.60 -0.91
N ALA A 494 -7.12 7.32 -1.81
CA ALA A 494 -6.70 5.97 -2.22
C ALA A 494 -7.53 5.21 -3.28
N ASP A 495 -8.36 5.90 -4.07
CA ASP A 495 -8.88 5.31 -5.31
C ASP A 495 -7.86 5.50 -6.45
N ASP A 496 -7.24 4.40 -6.89
CA ASP A 496 -6.77 4.15 -8.26
C ASP A 496 -6.88 2.66 -8.60
#